data_AF-A0A8X6VQ47-F1
#
_entry.id   AF-A0A8X6VQ47-F1
#
_cell.length_a   1.000
_cell.length_b   1.000
_cell.length_c   1.000
_cell.angle_alpha   90.00
_cell.angle_beta   90.00
_cell.angle_gamma   90.00
#
_symmetry.space_group_name_H-M   'P 1'
#
loop_
_entity.id
_entity.type
_entity.pdbx_description
1 polymer ?
#
loop_
_entity_poly.entity_id
_entity_poly.type
_entity_poly.pdbx_seq_one_letter_code
_entity_poly.pdbx_strand_id
1 'polypeptide(L)' 'MMLNSCGMHRHTGPAPGIMVWGGIGYHSGTPLVPIAGTLNSQHYIFEAEASCPSLPSGLGHSHISTG' A
#
# COMPACT_ATOMS: atom_id res chain seq x y z
N MET A 1 -35.39 14.73 -13.87
CA MET A 1 -33.97 14.98 -13.57
C MET A 1 -33.22 13.70 -13.87
N MET A 2 -32.39 13.69 -14.92
CA MET A 2 -31.61 12.52 -15.34
C MET A 2 -30.54 12.23 -14.29
N LEU A 3 -30.60 11.06 -13.67
CA LEU A 3 -29.47 10.51 -12.93
C LEU A 3 -28.41 10.14 -13.97
N ASN A 4 -27.44 11.04 -14.14
CA ASN A 4 -26.23 10.75 -14.90
C ASN A 4 -25.61 9.49 -14.27
N SER A 5 -25.56 8.42 -15.06
CA SER A 5 -24.75 7.25 -14.75
C SER A 5 -23.29 7.72 -14.72
N CYS A 6 -22.82 8.10 -13.54
CA CYS A 6 -21.41 8.31 -13.26
C CYS A 6 -20.75 6.92 -13.19
N GLY A 7 -20.69 6.27 -14.35
CA GLY A 7 -19.77 5.16 -14.53
C GLY A 7 -18.38 5.74 -14.35
N MET A 8 -17.72 5.39 -13.24
CA MET A 8 -16.28 5.59 -13.12
C MET A 8 -15.64 4.86 -14.30
N HIS A 9 -15.38 5.59 -15.39
CA HIS A 9 -14.62 5.09 -16.51
C HIS A 9 -13.27 4.72 -15.92
N ARG A 10 -13.06 3.43 -15.69
CA ARG A 10 -11.76 2.95 -15.24
C ARG A 10 -10.77 3.41 -16.29
N HIS A 11 -9.74 4.15 -15.86
CA HIS A 11 -8.60 4.46 -16.71
C HIS A 11 -7.80 3.17 -16.96
N THR A 12 -8.42 2.20 -17.61
CA THR A 12 -7.78 1.03 -18.17
C THR A 12 -7.42 1.41 -19.60
N GLY A 13 -6.41 2.27 -19.72
CA GLY A 13 -5.81 2.56 -21.02
C GLY A 13 -5.01 1.36 -21.52
N PRO A 14 -4.76 1.25 -22.84
CA PRO A 14 -3.91 0.19 -23.40
C PRO A 14 -2.43 0.29 -22.99
N ALA A 15 -2.04 1.37 -22.32
CA ALA A 15 -0.68 1.57 -21.82
C ALA A 15 -0.47 0.83 -20.48
N PRO A 16 0.67 0.14 -20.29
CA PRO A 16 1.04 -0.41 -18.99
C PRO A 16 1.07 0.68 -17.92
N GLY A 17 0.37 0.45 -16.81
CA GLY A 17 0.44 1.31 -15.63
C GLY A 17 1.70 1.05 -14.82
N ILE A 18 2.20 2.08 -14.12
CA ILE A 18 3.26 1.94 -13.12
C ILE A 18 2.61 1.79 -11.75
N MET A 19 3.00 0.76 -11.01
CA MET A 19 2.60 0.58 -9.61
C MET A 19 3.57 1.34 -8.72
N VAL A 20 3.06 2.15 -7.80
CA VAL A 20 3.87 2.94 -6.86
C VAL A 20 3.36 2.76 -5.44
N TRP A 21 4.25 2.94 -4.46
CA TRP A 21 3.97 2.86 -3.04
C TRP A 21 4.37 4.14 -2.32
N GLY A 22 3.63 4.53 -1.29
CA GLY A 22 4.04 5.57 -0.36
C GLY A 22 3.06 5.72 0.80
N GLY A 23 3.56 6.19 1.93
CA GLY A 23 2.77 6.49 3.11
C GLY A 23 2.27 7.93 3.11
N ILE A 24 1.05 8.15 3.60
CA ILE A 24 0.46 9.47 3.82
C ILE A 24 0.10 9.59 5.30
N GLY A 25 0.62 10.64 5.93
CA GLY A 25 0.26 11.08 7.27
C GLY A 25 -0.51 12.41 7.23
N TYR A 26 -0.98 12.86 8.38
CA TYR A 26 -1.80 14.07 8.50
C TYR A 26 -1.08 15.35 8.06
N HIS A 27 0.24 15.42 8.28
CA HIS A 27 1.11 16.54 7.89
C HIS A 27 2.35 16.10 7.11
N SER A 28 2.42 14.85 6.71
CA SER A 28 3.62 14.26 6.10
C SER A 28 3.26 13.24 5.04
N GLY A 29 4.22 12.92 4.19
CA GLY A 29 4.13 11.82 3.24
C GLY A 29 5.52 11.32 2.91
N THR A 30 5.63 10.05 2.53
CA THR A 30 6.88 9.51 2.00
C THR A 30 6.96 9.76 0.50
N PRO A 31 8.16 9.80 -0.09
CA PRO A 31 8.31 9.73 -1.54
C PRO A 31 7.58 8.50 -2.11
N LEU A 32 6.97 8.66 -3.29
CA LEU A 32 6.38 7.54 -4.02
C LEU A 32 7.49 6.71 -4.66
N VAL A 33 7.57 5.43 -4.32
CA VAL A 33 8.56 4.49 -4.86
C VAL A 33 7.90 3.55 -5.89
N PRO A 34 8.51 3.34 -7.06
CA PRO A 34 7.99 2.40 -8.04
C PRO A 34 8.16 0.96 -7.55
N ILE A 35 7.07 0.19 -7.56
CA ILE A 35 7.07 -1.24 -7.27
C ILE A 35 7.37 -1.98 -8.58
N ALA A 36 8.50 -2.69 -8.61
CA ALA A 36 8.79 -3.58 -9.72
C ALA A 36 7.93 -4.85 -9.64
N GLY A 37 7.17 -5.13 -10.70
CA GLY A 37 6.33 -6.33 -10.80
C GLY A 37 5.08 -6.29 -9.93
N THR A 38 4.66 -7.45 -9.45
CA THR A 38 3.42 -7.60 -8.66
C THR A 38 3.68 -7.39 -7.17
N LEU A 39 2.91 -6.52 -6.53
CA LEU A 39 2.90 -6.40 -5.08
C LEU A 39 2.39 -7.69 -4.43
N ASN A 40 3.28 -8.38 -3.72
CA ASN A 40 2.95 -9.55 -2.90
C ASN A 40 3.13 -9.21 -1.41
N SER A 41 2.70 -10.10 -0.51
CA SER A 41 2.74 -9.84 0.94
C SER A 41 4.14 -9.58 1.49
N GLN A 42 5.17 -10.27 0.99
CA GLN A 42 6.55 -10.05 1.43
C GLN A 42 7.06 -8.68 0.98
N HIS A 43 6.74 -8.30 -0.26
CA HIS A 43 7.11 -7.00 -0.80
C HIS A 43 6.38 -5.86 -0.05
N TYR A 44 5.10 -6.07 0.26
CA TYR A 44 4.33 -5.14 1.09
C TYR A 44 4.97 -4.91 2.47
N ILE A 45 5.38 -5.99 3.16
CA ILE A 45 6.02 -5.87 4.48
C ILE A 45 7.32 -5.07 4.36
N PHE A 46 8.14 -5.38 3.36
CA PHE A 46 9.40 -4.65 3.13
C PHE A 46 9.16 -3.15 2.89
N GLU A 47 8.22 -2.80 2.02
CA GLU A 47 7.89 -1.40 1.70
C GLU A 47 7.26 -0.65 2.88
N ALA A 48 6.45 -1.34 3.70
CA ALA A 48 5.84 -0.77 4.90
C ALA A 48 6.89 -0.42 5.98
N GLU A 49 7.84 -1.33 6.23
CA GLU A 49 8.95 -1.11 7.16
C GLU A 49 9.88 0.02 6.67
N ALA A 50 10.11 0.10 5.35
CA ALA A 50 10.90 1.18 4.75
C ALA A 50 10.22 2.56 4.86
N SER A 51 8.89 2.59 4.81
CA SER A 51 8.10 3.83 4.88
C SER A 51 8.02 4.40 6.30
N CYS A 52 8.12 3.55 7.32
CA CYS A 52 8.08 3.92 8.73
C CYS A 52 9.16 3.16 9.52
N PRO A 53 10.40 3.66 9.59
CA PRO A 53 11.49 3.00 10.32
C PRO A 53 11.30 2.95 11.86
N SER A 54 10.14 3.38 12.36
CA SER A 54 9.74 3.32 13.78
C SER A 54 8.65 2.28 14.07
N LEU A 55 8.19 1.51 13.07
CA LEU A 55 7.37 0.32 13.34
C LEU A 55 8.28 -0.74 13.99
N PRO A 56 8.02 -1.18 15.23
CA PRO A 56 8.83 -2.22 15.84
C PRO A 56 8.61 -3.52 15.06
N SER A 57 9.70 -4.13 14.62
CA SER A 57 9.78 -5.44 13.93
C SER A 57 9.34 -6.63 14.81
N GLY A 58 8.50 -6.38 15.82
CA GLY A 58 8.19 -7.26 16.94
C GLY A 58 6.73 -7.72 16.95
N LEU A 59 6.23 -8.26 15.83
CA LEU A 59 5.26 -9.35 15.92
C LEU A 59 6.03 -10.68 15.98
N GLY A 60 6.90 -10.79 16.99
CA GLY A 60 7.49 -12.06 17.37
C GLY A 60 6.40 -12.93 17.99
N HIS A 61 6.23 -14.13 17.44
CA HIS A 61 5.46 -15.26 17.96
C HIS A 61 4.83 -15.04 19.34
N SER A 62 3.55 -14.67 19.37
CA SER A 62 2.79 -14.69 20.62
C SER A 62 2.51 -16.16 20.97
N HIS A 63 3.32 -16.73 21.85
CA HIS A 63 2.97 -17.95 22.57
C HIS A 63 1.79 -17.61 23.50
N ILE A 64 0.59 -18.03 23.12
CA ILE A 64 -0.62 -17.88 23.91
C ILE A 64 -0.46 -18.82 25.12
N SER A 65 -0.05 -18.28 26.27
CA SER A 65 -0.14 -19.00 27.54
C SER A 65 -1.50 -18.70 28.15
N THR A 66 -2.44 -19.63 28.01
CA THR A 66 -3.68 -19.62 28.78
C THR A 66 -3.34 -20.05 30.21
N GLY A 67 -3.50 -19.14 31.16
CA GLY A 67 -3.54 -19.43 32.60
C GLY A 67 -4.89 -19.97 33.03
#